data_AF-A0A815JTZ6-F1
#
_entry.id   AF-A0A815JTZ6-F1
#
_cell.length_a   1.000
_cell.length_b   1.000
_cell.length_c   1.000
_cell.angle_alpha   90.00
_cell.angle_beta   90.00
_cell.angle_gamma   90.00
#
_symmetry.space_group_name_H-M   'P 1'
#
loop_
_entity.id
_entity.type
_entity.pdbx_description
1 polymer ?
#
loop_
_entity_poly.entity_id
_entity_poly.type
_entity_poly.pdbx_seq_one_letter_code
_entity_poly.pdbx_strand_id
1 'polypeptide(L)'
;MVNTTQDVTIANDSDGHGVSFINVPGEIYLAESAGKVIKYPSDATSGTIVGVRLSQPSGVFVDQCDNIYVTDIAQHRIAKKS
;
A
#
# COMPACT_ATOMS: atom_id res chain seq x y z
N MET A 1 -2.73 -30.37 20.28
CA MET A 1 -3.49 -29.33 19.56
C MET A 1 -2.58 -28.80 18.48
N VAL A 2 -2.92 -29.00 17.20
CA VAL A 2 -2.10 -28.50 16.08
C VAL A 2 -2.53 -27.07 15.80
N ASN A 3 -1.61 -26.13 15.98
CA ASN A 3 -1.83 -24.72 15.66
C ASN A 3 -1.56 -24.56 14.15
N THR A 4 -2.56 -24.83 13.31
CA THR A 4 -2.45 -24.60 11.87
C THR A 4 -2.53 -23.09 11.62
N THR A 5 -1.39 -22.49 11.29
CA THR A 5 -1.33 -21.12 10.78
C THR A 5 -2.12 -21.08 9.48
N GLN A 6 -3.26 -20.40 9.48
CA GLN A 6 -4.04 -20.15 8.27
C GLN A 6 -3.45 -18.90 7.60
N ASP A 7 -3.09 -19.00 6.32
CA ASP A 7 -2.68 -17.84 5.55
C ASP A 7 -3.87 -16.87 5.43
N VAL A 8 -3.72 -15.66 5.95
CA VAL A 8 -4.70 -14.59 5.83
C VAL A 8 -4.28 -13.68 4.68
N THR A 9 -5.10 -13.61 3.63
CA THR A 9 -4.92 -12.62 2.56
C THR A 9 -5.52 -11.30 3.01
N ILE A 10 -4.67 -10.31 3.31
CA ILE A 10 -5.09 -9.01 3.86
C ILE A 10 -5.39 -8.00 2.74
N ALA A 11 -4.71 -8.11 1.59
CA ALA A 11 -4.99 -7.30 0.41
C ALA A 11 -4.81 -8.12 -0.87
N ASN A 12 -5.76 -7.97 -1.79
CA ASN A 12 -5.63 -8.47 -3.16
C ASN A 12 -5.24 -7.30 -4.05
N ASP A 13 -4.17 -7.48 -4.79
CA ASP A 13 -3.81 -6.59 -5.88
C ASP A 13 -4.75 -6.86 -7.06
N SER A 14 -5.48 -5.83 -7.49
CA SER A 14 -6.52 -5.94 -8.50
C SER A 14 -5.98 -5.93 -9.93
N ASP A 15 -4.72 -5.50 -10.14
CA ASP A 15 -4.13 -5.29 -11.46
C ASP A 15 -2.74 -5.93 -11.68
N GLY A 16 -2.22 -6.65 -10.69
CA GLY A 16 -0.99 -7.46 -10.82
C GLY A 16 0.32 -6.67 -10.74
N HIS A 17 0.25 -5.38 -10.39
CA HIS A 17 1.39 -4.47 -10.25
C HIS A 17 1.52 -3.83 -8.86
N GLY A 18 0.63 -4.20 -7.94
CA GLY A 18 0.56 -3.70 -6.59
C GLY A 18 1.84 -3.93 -5.81
N VAL A 19 2.51 -2.83 -5.49
CA VAL A 19 3.62 -2.82 -4.53
C VAL A 19 3.06 -2.54 -3.13
N SER A 20 3.43 -3.39 -2.17
CA SER A 20 2.96 -3.30 -0.79
C SER A 20 4.08 -2.91 0.17
N PHE A 21 3.75 -2.07 1.15
CA PHE A 21 4.58 -1.77 2.30
C PHE A 21 3.80 -2.04 3.57
N ILE A 22 4.46 -2.68 4.55
CA ILE A 22 3.89 -2.92 5.87
C ILE A 22 4.52 -1.89 6.82
N ASN A 23 3.71 -0.95 7.30
CA ASN A 23 4.09 -0.04 8.37
C ASN A 23 3.90 -0.72 9.73
N VAL A 24 4.71 -0.40 10.73
CA VAL A 24 4.46 -0.82 12.13
C VAL A 24 3.50 0.21 12.73
N PRO A 25 2.33 -0.20 13.26
CA PRO A 25 2.03 -1.48 13.92
C PRO A 25 1.29 -2.57 13.09
N GLY A 26 1.33 -2.55 11.77
CA GLY A 26 0.79 -3.61 10.91
C GLY A 26 -0.12 -3.11 9.78
N GLU A 27 -0.07 -1.81 9.46
CA GLU A 27 -0.87 -1.23 8.40
C GLU A 27 -0.24 -1.52 7.04
N ILE A 28 -1.05 -1.93 6.07
CA ILE A 28 -0.59 -2.25 4.72
C ILE A 28 -0.96 -1.11 3.78
N TYR A 29 0.03 -0.61 3.07
CA TYR A 29 -0.15 0.39 2.02
C TYR A 29 0.07 -0.29 0.67
N LEU A 30 -0.96 -0.26 -0.17
CA LEU A 30 -0.96 -0.81 -1.53
C LEU A 30 -1.02 0.33 -2.53
N ALA A 31 -0.06 0.43 -3.43
CA ALA A 31 -0.14 1.36 -4.55
C ALA A 31 -0.63 0.62 -5.81
N GLU A 32 -1.81 0.98 -6.30
CA GLU A 32 -2.43 0.38 -7.50
C GLU A 32 -2.00 1.10 -8.78
N SER A 33 -1.98 0.38 -9.91
CA SER A 33 -1.64 0.95 -11.23
C SER A 33 -2.64 2.03 -11.67
N ALA A 34 -3.88 1.97 -11.17
CA ALA A 34 -4.91 2.99 -11.35
C ALA A 34 -4.58 4.35 -10.67
N GLY A 35 -3.40 4.46 -10.06
CA GLY A 35 -2.87 5.71 -9.54
C GLY A 35 -3.34 6.04 -8.13
N LYS A 36 -3.66 5.02 -7.33
CA LYS A 36 -4.18 5.15 -5.97
C LYS A 36 -3.25 4.51 -4.97
N VAL A 37 -3.27 5.01 -3.75
CA VAL A 37 -2.72 4.30 -2.58
C VAL A 37 -3.88 3.94 -1.67
N ILE A 38 -3.97 2.68 -1.29
CA ILE A 38 -4.99 2.15 -0.39
C ILE A 38 -4.30 1.70 0.90
N LYS A 39 -4.82 2.15 2.04
CA LYS A 39 -4.39 1.77 3.37
C LYS A 39 -5.35 0.73 3.96
N TYR A 40 -4.81 -0.42 4.35
CA TYR A 40 -5.51 -1.49 5.03
C TYR A 40 -5.02 -1.59 6.49
N PRO A 41 -5.92 -1.63 7.47
CA PRO A 41 -5.60 -2.13 8.80
C PRO A 41 -5.09 -3.59 8.76
N SER A 42 -4.31 -4.01 9.75
CA SER A 42 -3.63 -5.31 9.83
C SER A 42 -4.53 -6.54 9.64
N ASP A 43 -5.82 -6.41 9.93
CA ASP A 43 -6.79 -7.50 9.92
C ASP A 43 -8.05 -7.17 9.10
N ALA A 44 -7.99 -6.14 8.26
CA ALA A 44 -9.13 -5.69 7.48
C ALA A 44 -9.12 -6.29 6.07
N THR A 45 -10.31 -6.63 5.58
CA THR A 45 -10.54 -7.03 4.18
C THR A 45 -10.92 -5.85 3.28
N SER A 46 -10.97 -4.64 3.85
CA SER A 46 -11.24 -3.40 3.14
C SER A 46 -10.26 -2.32 3.55
N GLY A 47 -9.93 -1.45 2.59
CA GLY A 47 -8.98 -0.37 2.78
C GLY A 47 -9.57 0.99 2.43
N THR A 48 -8.85 2.04 2.79
CA THR A 48 -9.22 3.43 2.50
C THR A 48 -8.24 4.04 1.51
N ILE A 49 -8.74 4.80 0.54
CA ILE A 49 -7.87 5.51 -0.40
C ILE A 49 -7.23 6.69 0.33
N VAL A 50 -5.90 6.68 0.43
CA VAL A 50 -5.08 7.71 1.11
C VAL A 50 -4.15 8.45 0.14
N GLY A 51 -4.28 8.17 -1.17
CA GLY A 51 -3.29 8.53 -2.17
C GLY A 51 -3.43 9.91 -2.84
N VAL A 52 -2.37 10.21 -3.60
CA VAL A 52 -2.19 11.34 -4.52
C VAL A 52 -2.52 10.89 -5.94
N ARG A 53 -2.66 11.82 -6.90
CA ARG A 53 -2.75 11.46 -8.32
C ARG A 53 -1.40 10.88 -8.79
N LEU A 54 -1.37 9.57 -9.00
CA LEU A 54 -0.21 8.82 -9.49
C LEU A 54 -0.48 8.31 -10.92
N SER A 55 0.57 8.01 -11.67
CA SER A 55 0.44 7.50 -13.05
C SER A 55 0.95 6.06 -13.20
N GLN A 56 2.08 5.72 -12.60
CA GLN A 56 2.60 4.35 -12.57
C GLN A 56 3.47 4.19 -11.32
N PRO A 57 2.86 3.89 -10.16
CA PRO A 57 3.63 3.70 -8.94
C PRO A 57 4.48 2.42 -9.01
N SER A 58 5.68 2.46 -8.45
CA SER A 58 6.61 1.30 -8.41
C SER A 58 7.20 1.03 -7.02
N GLY A 59 6.89 1.86 -6.02
CA GLY A 59 7.30 1.65 -4.64
C GLY A 59 6.54 2.58 -3.71
N VAL A 60 6.28 2.13 -2.48
CA VAL A 60 5.65 2.91 -1.42
C VAL A 60 6.46 2.78 -0.12
N PHE A 61 6.61 3.89 0.59
CA PHE A 61 7.27 3.98 1.90
C PHE A 61 6.47 4.90 2.80
N VAL A 62 6.39 4.57 4.09
CA VAL A 62 5.72 5.40 5.10
C VAL A 62 6.72 5.73 6.21
N ASP A 63 6.84 7.00 6.57
CA ASP A 63 7.70 7.43 7.68
C ASP A 63 6.97 7.40 9.03
N GLN A 64 7.72 7.66 10.11
CA GLN A 64 7.23 7.63 11.49
C GLN A 64 6.18 8.72 11.80
N CYS A 65 6.00 9.69 10.91
CA CYS A 65 5.01 10.76 11.01
C CYS A 65 3.82 10.51 10.07
N ASP A 66 3.63 9.27 9.61
CA ASP A 66 2.58 8.84 8.67
C ASP A 66 2.61 9.54 7.31
N ASN A 67 3.75 10.12 6.90
CA ASN A 67 3.87 10.61 5.53
C ASN A 67 4.07 9.44 4.57
N ILE A 68 3.34 9.46 3.46
CA ILE A 68 3.41 8.44 2.41
C ILE A 68 4.25 8.96 1.26
N TYR A 69 5.27 8.20 0.88
CA TYR A 69 6.16 8.48 -0.25
C TYR A 69 5.95 7.42 -1.31
N VAL A 70 5.71 7.84 -2.55
CA VAL A 70 5.45 6.93 -3.67
C VAL A 70 6.36 7.28 -4.84
N THR A 71 7.10 6.29 -5.34
CA THR A 71 7.87 6.41 -6.58
C THR A 71 6.90 6.28 -7.76
N ASP A 72 6.70 7.35 -8.51
CA ASP A 72 5.82 7.40 -9.70
C ASP A 72 6.67 7.45 -10.96
N ILE A 73 6.90 6.29 -11.57
CA ILE A 73 7.91 6.14 -12.63
C ILE A 73 7.50 6.81 -13.94
N ALA A 74 6.21 6.84 -14.25
CA ALA A 74 5.69 7.52 -15.44
C ALA A 74 5.71 9.05 -15.31
N GLN A 75 5.70 9.57 -14.08
CA GLN A 75 5.84 11.01 -13.81
C GLN A 75 7.28 11.41 -13.42
N HIS A 76 8.23 10.47 -13.43
CA HIS A 76 9.63 10.68 -13.08
C HIS A 76 9.84 11.43 -11.74
N ARG A 77 9.05 11.08 -10.72
CA ARG A 77 9.08 11.79 -9.43
C ARG A 77 8.84 10.87 -8.24
N ILE A 78 9.13 11.40 -7.06
CA ILE A 78 8.62 10.87 -5.78
C ILE A 78 7.49 11.80 -5.33
N ALA A 79 6.28 11.27 -5.19
CA ALA A 79 5.15 12.00 -4.64
C ALA A 79 5.10 11.81 -3.12
N LYS A 80 4.80 12.89 -2.39
CA LYS A 80 4.57 12.86 -0.94
C LYS A 80 3.11 13.18 -0.63
N LYS A 81 2.51 12.42 0.28
CA LYS A 81 1.28 12.78 1.00
C LYS A 81 1.61 12.95 2.48
N SER A 82 1.15 14.06 3.06
CA SER A 82 1.14 14.33 4.50
C SER A 82 -0.27 14.25 5.06
#